data_AF-A0AAT9HJD0-F1
#
_entry.id   AF-A0AAT9HJD0-F1
#
_cell.length_a   1.000
_cell.length_b   1.000
_cell.length_c   1.000
_cell.angle_alpha   90.00
_cell.angle_beta   90.00
_cell.angle_gamma   90.00
#
_symmetry.space_group_name_H-M   'P 1'
#
loop_
_entity.id
_entity.type
_entity.pdbx_description
1 polymer ?
#
loop_
_entity_poly.entity_id
_entity_poly.type
_entity_poly.pdbx_seq_one_letter_code
_entity_poly.pdbx_strand_id
1 'polypeptide(L)' 'MAVLTDLGSAVLTVKALLAEGDELPEPTRLVDAPFVEGAVAAVVTASTGADLAAVEAAAVEAYTYRKV' A
#
# COMPACT_ATOMS: atom_id res chain seq x y z
N MET A 1 7.40 6.22 -0.58
CA MET A 1 6.13 6.42 0.17
C MET A 1 5.16 5.32 -0.25
N ALA A 2 4.51 4.66 0.70
CA ALA A 2 3.50 3.62 0.42
C ALA A 2 2.10 4.19 0.65
N VAL A 3 1.18 3.97 -0.29
CA VAL A 3 -0.21 4.44 -0.21
C VAL A 3 -1.14 3.22 -0.21
N LEU A 4 -2.02 3.14 0.79
CA LEU A 4 -3.09 2.15 0.92
C LEU A 4 -4.45 2.80 0.70
N THR A 5 -5.34 2.13 -0.04
CA THR A 5 -6.69 2.63 -0.36
C THR A 5 -7.73 1.52 -0.16
N ASP A 6 -8.90 1.84 0.41
CA ASP A 6 -9.88 0.86 0.90
C ASP A 6 -11.09 0.60 -0.02
N LEU A 7 -11.48 1.62 -0.79
CA LEU A 7 -12.71 1.61 -1.58
C LEU A 7 -12.39 1.87 -3.04
N GLY A 8 -13.13 1.20 -3.94
CA GLY A 8 -12.88 1.23 -5.39
C GLY A 8 -12.82 2.63 -6.01
N SER A 9 -13.43 3.66 -5.40
CA SER A 9 -13.27 5.06 -5.83
C SER A 9 -11.92 5.66 -5.44
N ALA A 10 -11.40 5.36 -4.23
CA ALA A 10 -10.10 5.84 -3.77
C ALA A 10 -8.95 5.22 -4.57
N VAL A 11 -9.07 3.95 -4.96
CA VAL A 11 -8.12 3.27 -5.85
C VAL A 11 -8.03 3.97 -7.20
N LEU A 12 -9.17 4.33 -7.79
CA LEU A 12 -9.22 5.00 -9.10
C LEU A 12 -8.61 6.40 -9.03
N THR A 13 -8.87 7.15 -7.96
CA THR A 13 -8.25 8.46 -7.75
C THR A 13 -6.73 8.36 -7.61
N VAL A 14 -6.22 7.45 -6.78
CA VAL A 14 -4.76 7.30 -6.63
C VAL A 14 -4.10 6.79 -7.91
N LYS A 15 -4.77 5.91 -8.67
CA LYS A 15 -4.29 5.50 -10.00
C LYS A 15 -4.23 6.67 -10.99
N ALA A 16 -5.20 7.58 -10.97
CA ALA A 16 -5.17 8.79 -11.81
C ALA A 16 -4.00 9.71 -11.43
N LEU A 17 -3.81 9.96 -10.14
CA LEU A 17 -2.71 10.80 -9.64
C LEU A 17 -1.32 10.20 -9.93
N LEU A 18 -1.17 8.88 -9.83
CA LEU A 18 0.06 8.19 -10.22
C LEU A 18 0.31 8.22 -11.73
N ALA A 19 -0.73 8.27 -12.55
CA ALA A 19 -0.60 8.37 -14.01
C ALA A 19 -0.25 9.79 -14.48
N GLU A 20 -0.68 10.81 -13.73
CA GLU A 20 -0.38 12.22 -14.01
C GLU A 20 1.04 12.62 -13.58
N GLY A 21 1.67 11.89 -12.66
CA GLY A 21 3.13 11.92 -12.41
C GLY A 21 3.68 13.16 -11.67
N ASP A 22 2.95 14.28 -11.65
CA ASP A 22 3.41 15.54 -11.04
C ASP A 22 2.84 15.82 -9.63
N GLU A 23 1.83 15.05 -9.17
CA GLU A 23 1.16 15.33 -7.88
C GLU A 23 1.69 14.52 -6.69
N LEU A 24 2.45 13.44 -6.94
CA LEU A 24 2.95 12.54 -5.90
C LEU A 24 4.49 12.53 -5.88
N PRO A 25 5.13 12.69 -4.70
CA PRO A 25 6.58 12.64 -4.60
C PRO A 25 7.12 11.25 -4.97
N GLU A 26 8.14 11.18 -5.82
CA GLU A 26 8.79 9.91 -6.16
C GLU A 26 9.69 9.41 -5.01
N PRO A 27 9.81 8.08 -4.78
CA PRO A 27 9.00 7.00 -5.36
C PRO A 27 7.74 6.72 -4.51
N THR A 28 6.56 6.99 -5.08
CA THR A 28 5.28 6.59 -4.48
C THR A 28 4.78 5.28 -5.10
N ARG A 29 4.41 4.31 -4.26
CA ARG A 29 3.85 3.02 -4.69
C ARG A 29 2.46 2.83 -4.09
N LEU A 30 1.48 2.55 -4.96
CA LEU A 30 0.15 2.11 -4.53
C LEU A 30 0.21 0.63 -4.17
N VAL A 31 -0.17 0.34 -2.94
CA VAL A 31 -0.11 -1.00 -2.36
C VAL A 31 -1.52 -1.60 -2.38
N ASP A 32 -1.70 -2.60 -3.24
CA ASP A 32 -2.95 -3.35 -3.35
C ASP A 32 -2.99 -4.39 -2.22
N ALA A 33 -3.73 -4.09 -1.15
CA ALA A 33 -3.87 -4.94 0.03
C ALA A 33 -5.24 -4.72 0.70
N PRO A 34 -5.82 -5.72 1.41
CA PRO A 34 -6.99 -5.48 2.25
C PRO A 34 -6.68 -4.38 3.26
N PHE A 35 -7.48 -3.30 3.26
CA PHE A 35 -7.06 -2.02 3.84
C PHE A 35 -6.55 -2.12 5.28
N VAL A 36 -7.27 -2.81 6.16
CA VAL A 36 -6.94 -2.85 7.58
C VAL A 36 -5.75 -3.77 7.83
N GLU A 37 -5.80 -5.02 7.39
CA GLU A 37 -4.74 -6.01 7.59
C GLU A 37 -3.45 -5.64 6.85
N GLY A 38 -3.57 -5.12 5.63
CA GLY A 38 -2.47 -4.61 4.82
C GLY A 38 -1.83 -3.35 5.39
N ALA A 39 -2.63 -2.41 5.93
CA ALA A 39 -2.08 -1.22 6.58
C ALA A 39 -1.34 -1.58 7.88
N VAL A 40 -1.88 -2.50 8.68
CA VAL A 40 -1.20 -2.98 9.89
C VAL A 40 0.13 -3.66 9.52
N ALA A 41 0.14 -4.55 8.52
CA ALA A 41 1.36 -5.22 8.06
C ALA A 41 2.40 -4.22 7.50
N ALA A 42 1.96 -3.21 6.75
CA ALA A 42 2.82 -2.15 6.23
C ALA A 42 3.46 -1.32 7.36
N VAL A 43 2.65 -0.88 8.34
CA VAL A 43 3.11 -0.03 9.45
C VAL A 43 4.07 -0.79 10.37
N VAL A 44 3.78 -2.05 10.69
CA VAL A 44 4.67 -2.89 11.50
C VAL A 44 6.01 -3.08 10.80
N THR A 45 6.01 -3.40 9.50
CA THR A 45 7.24 -3.59 8.72
C THR A 45 8.04 -2.29 8.57
N ALA A 46 7.37 -1.17 8.31
CA ALA A 46 8.04 0.13 8.22
C ALA A 46 8.67 0.56 9.55
N SER A 47 8.02 0.26 10.67
CA SER A 47 8.52 0.62 12.01
C SER A 47 9.73 -0.20 12.44
N THR A 48 10.05 -1.32 11.78
CA THR A 48 11.34 -2.02 11.96
C THR A 48 12.49 -1.40 11.14
N GLY A 49 12.24 -0.32 10.39
CA GLY A 49 13.22 0.30 9.50
C GLY A 49 13.41 -0.44 8.17
N ALA A 50 12.47 -1.31 7.79
CA ALA A 50 12.54 -2.04 6.54
C ALA A 50 12.35 -1.10 5.33
N ASP A 51 12.92 -1.49 4.19
CA ASP A 51 12.81 -0.72 2.96
C ASP A 51 11.40 -0.79 2.34
N LEU A 52 11.17 0.05 1.33
CA LEU A 52 9.86 0.18 0.68
C LEU A 52 9.42 -1.12 -0.03
N ALA A 53 10.36 -1.93 -0.51
CA ALA A 53 10.04 -3.20 -1.16
C ALA A 53 9.55 -4.23 -0.13
N ALA A 54 10.16 -4.28 1.05
CA ALA A 54 9.72 -5.12 2.15
C ALA A 54 8.35 -4.70 2.70
N VAL A 55 8.08 -3.39 2.81
CA VAL A 55 6.78 -2.86 3.26
C VAL A 55 5.66 -3.24 2.30
N GLU A 56 5.89 -3.13 0.99
CA GLU A 56 4.92 -3.52 -0.03
C GLU A 56 4.64 -5.02 -0.02
N ALA A 57 5.68 -5.86 0.07
CA ALA A 57 5.53 -7.30 0.15
C ALA A 57 4.68 -7.71 1.36
N ALA A 58 4.97 -7.17 2.54
CA ALA A 58 4.24 -7.47 3.77
C ALA A 58 2.75 -7.07 3.69
N ALA A 59 2.45 -5.94 3.07
CA ALA A 59 1.08 -5.49 2.88
C ALA A 59 0.31 -6.38 1.90
N VAL A 60 0.92 -6.77 0.77
CA VAL A 60 0.30 -7.66 -0.22
C VAL A 60 0.07 -9.06 0.35
N GLU A 61 0.96 -9.57 1.21
CA GLU A 61 0.77 -10.86 1.90
C GLU A 61 -0.43 -10.89 2.86
N ALA A 62 -0.98 -9.74 3.24
CA ALA A 62 -2.23 -9.70 4.01
C ALA A 62 -3.42 -10.30 3.23
N TYR A 63 -3.38 -10.37 1.89
CA TYR A 63 -4.36 -11.09 1.08
C TYR A 63 -4.43 -12.59 1.38
N THR A 64 -3.31 -13.18 1.82
CA THR A 64 -3.19 -14.61 2.12
C THR A 64 -3.69 -14.99 3.51
N TYR A 65 -3.96 -14.01 4.39
CA TYR A 65 -4.59 -14.25 5.69
C TYR A 65 -6.10 -14.50 5.53
N ARG A 66 -6.47 -15.70 5.08
CA ARG A 66 -7.84 -16.20 5.28
C ARG A 66 -8.03 -16.57 6.75
N LYS A 67 -9.08 -16.04 7.38
CA LYS A 67 -9.68 -16.69 8.56
C LYS A 67 -10.19 -18.06 8.11
N VAL A 68 -9.68 -19.12 8.73
CA VAL A 68 -10.27 -20.46 8.65
C VAL A 68 -11.70 -20.45 9.19
#